data_AF-A0A8D9B884-F1
#
_entry.id   AF-A0A8D9B884-F1
#
_cell.length_a   1.000
_cell.length_b   1.000
_cell.length_c   1.000
_cell.angle_alpha   90.00
_cell.angle_beta   90.00
_cell.angle_gamma   90.00
#
_symmetry.space_group_name_H-M   'P 1'
#
loop_
_entity.id
_entity.type
_entity.pdbx_description
1 polymer ?
#
loop_
_entity_poly.entity_id
_entity_poly.type
_entity_poly.pdbx_seq_one_letter_code
_entity_poly.pdbx_strand_id
1 'polypeptide(L)'
;MHLIGHSLGAHLLGIATHQLDFKIPRITALDPAGPFFDHVAPKADKLDKDDALIVDVIHTNSLILGSEGPDGTFDFYANGGTAQPNCSVHKVAGQNVAVDSWSVFTSVVGSILHNALGE
;
A
#
# COMPACT_ATOMS: atom_id res chain seq x y z
N MET A 1 11.82 -4.30 13.88
CA MET A 1 10.56 -4.87 13.33
C MET A 1 10.05 -3.90 12.28
N HIS A 2 9.73 -4.40 11.09
CA HIS A 2 9.24 -3.61 9.96
C HIS A 2 8.16 -4.44 9.28
N LEU A 3 6.96 -3.90 9.21
CA LEU A 3 5.81 -4.58 8.64
C LEU A 3 5.59 -4.08 7.21
N ILE A 4 5.32 -4.99 6.29
CA ILE A 4 5.06 -4.66 4.88
C ILE A 4 3.71 -5.27 4.50
N GLY A 5 2.78 -4.44 4.06
CA GLY A 5 1.42 -4.86 3.73
C GLY A 5 1.01 -4.33 2.36
N HIS A 6 0.36 -5.17 1.57
CA HIS A 6 -0.12 -4.81 0.23
C HIS A 6 -1.65 -4.78 0.19
N SER A 7 -2.23 -3.79 -0.50
CA SER A 7 -3.68 -3.67 -0.68
C SER A 7 -4.41 -3.69 0.68
N LEU A 8 -5.37 -4.61 0.87
CA LEU A 8 -6.07 -4.80 2.15
C LEU A 8 -5.12 -5.08 3.33
N GLY A 9 -3.99 -5.75 3.05
CA GLY A 9 -2.98 -6.05 4.05
C GLY A 9 -2.34 -4.81 4.66
N ALA A 10 -2.28 -3.68 3.93
CA ALA A 10 -1.78 -2.42 4.47
C ALA A 10 -2.65 -1.93 5.63
N HIS A 11 -3.97 -1.91 5.44
CA HIS A 11 -4.91 -1.51 6.49
C HIS A 11 -4.94 -2.50 7.65
N LEU A 12 -4.85 -3.81 7.38
CA LEU A 12 -4.78 -4.83 8.42
C LEU A 12 -3.58 -4.61 9.36
N LEU A 13 -2.41 -4.25 8.81
CA LEU A 13 -1.23 -3.95 9.63
C LEU A 13 -1.45 -2.71 10.50
N GLY A 14 -2.03 -1.65 9.95
CA GLY A 14 -2.39 -0.44 10.71
C GLY A 14 -3.29 -0.76 11.90
N ILE A 15 -4.40 -1.44 11.64
CA ILE A 15 -5.36 -1.88 12.66
C ILE A 15 -4.71 -2.79 13.71
N ALA A 16 -3.86 -3.73 13.28
CA ALA A 16 -3.18 -4.64 14.19
C ALA A 16 -2.27 -3.89 15.19
N THR A 17 -1.71 -2.74 14.81
CA THR A 17 -0.88 -1.95 15.72
C THR A 17 -1.65 -1.35 16.90
N HIS A 18 -2.97 -1.14 16.76
CA HIS A 18 -3.80 -0.56 17.83
C HIS A 18 -3.95 -1.51 19.03
N GLN A 19 -3.66 -2.79 18.84
CA GLN A 19 -3.69 -3.81 19.90
C GLN A 19 -2.35 -3.98 20.61
N LEU A 20 -1.33 -3.20 20.24
CA LEU A 20 0.02 -3.31 20.81
C LEU A 20 0.26 -2.21 21.85
N ASP A 21 0.91 -2.58 22.96
CA ASP A 21 1.32 -1.63 24.00
C ASP A 21 2.58 -0.82 23.63
N PHE A 22 3.12 -1.02 22.42
CA PHE A 22 4.31 -0.36 21.92
C PHE A 22 4.14 0.09 20.48
N LYS A 23 4.92 1.10 20.07
CA LYS A 23 4.89 1.62 18.70
C LYS A 23 5.75 0.77 17.77
N ILE A 24 5.18 0.35 16.64
CA ILE A 24 5.95 -0.29 15.57
C ILE A 24 6.93 0.74 14.97
N PRO A 25 8.21 0.39 14.76
CA PRO A 25 9.17 1.33 14.19
C PRO A 25 8.84 1.74 12.75
N ARG A 26 8.34 0.83 11.92
CA ARG A 26 8.07 1.12 10.51
C ARG A 26 6.99 0.23 9.91
N ILE A 27 6.09 0.84 9.14
CA ILE A 27 5.18 0.17 8.21
C ILE A 27 5.49 0.65 6.80
N THR A 28 5.57 -0.27 5.84
CA THR A 28 5.53 0.06 4.42
C THR A 28 4.24 -0.50 3.82
N ALA A 29 3.40 0.39 3.35
CA ALA A 29 2.15 0.07 2.71
C ALA A 29 2.30 0.14 1.19
N LEU A 30 2.07 -0.98 0.52
CA LEU A 30 2.18 -1.13 -0.91
C LEU A 30 0.78 -1.07 -1.51
N ASP A 31 0.44 0.06 -2.13
CA ASP A 31 -0.83 0.31 -2.80
C ASP A 31 -2.04 -0.05 -1.91
N PRO A 32 -2.28 0.67 -0.79
CA PRO A 32 -3.38 0.39 0.14
C PRO A 32 -4.71 0.28 -0.60
N ALA A 33 -5.62 -0.58 -0.17
CA ALA A 33 -6.89 -0.75 -0.89
C ALA A 33 -7.76 0.51 -0.78
N GLY A 34 -8.13 1.14 -1.89
CA GLY A 34 -9.02 2.30 -1.92
C GLY A 34 -10.51 1.97 -1.74
N PRO A 35 -11.07 0.96 -2.45
CA PRO A 35 -12.48 0.60 -2.33
C PRO A 35 -12.84 0.33 -0.87
N PHE A 36 -13.95 0.92 -0.41
CA PHE A 36 -14.38 0.99 1.00
C PHE A 36 -13.55 1.92 1.91
N PHE A 37 -12.22 1.90 1.85
CA PHE A 37 -11.38 2.63 2.81
C PHE A 37 -11.33 4.15 2.60
N ASP A 38 -11.47 4.62 1.36
CA ASP A 38 -11.39 6.06 1.07
C ASP A 38 -12.64 6.84 1.50
N HIS A 39 -13.81 6.21 1.49
CA HIS A 39 -15.09 6.92 1.65
C HIS A 39 -16.02 6.33 2.72
N VAL A 40 -15.81 5.08 3.15
CA VAL A 40 -16.72 4.38 4.05
C VAL A 40 -16.04 4.03 5.37
N ALA A 41 -14.80 3.53 5.34
CA ALA A 41 -14.11 3.11 6.54
C ALA A 41 -13.82 4.29 7.49
N PRO A 42 -14.15 4.17 8.78
CA PRO A 42 -13.68 5.09 9.80
C PRO A 42 -12.15 5.13 9.85
N LYS A 43 -11.59 6.24 10.37
CA LYS A 43 -10.14 6.39 10.53
C LYS A 43 -9.50 5.25 11.33
N ALA A 44 -10.20 4.73 12.34
CA ALA A 44 -9.71 3.64 13.18
C ALA A 44 -9.65 2.28 12.45
N ASP A 45 -10.38 2.12 11.34
CA ASP A 45 -10.49 0.85 10.61
C ASP A 45 -9.68 0.89 9.29
N LYS A 46 -8.70 1.80 9.21
CA LYS A 46 -7.81 1.92 8.06
C LYS A 46 -6.41 2.34 8.48
N LEU A 47 -5.50 2.31 7.50
CA LEU A 47 -4.11 2.71 7.72
C LEU A 47 -4.07 4.21 7.97
N ASP A 48 -3.28 4.62 8.96
CA ASP A 48 -2.98 6.03 9.23
C ASP A 48 -1.49 6.22 9.49
N LYS A 49 -1.02 7.43 9.22
CA LYS A 49 0.37 7.85 9.51
C LYS A 49 0.78 7.62 10.96
N ASP A 50 -0.19 7.61 11.87
CA ASP A 50 0.04 7.43 13.30
C ASP A 50 0.07 5.95 13.69
N ASP A 51 0.01 4.96 12.80
CA ASP A 51 0.05 3.54 13.18
C ASP A 51 1.46 3.04 13.54
N ALA A 52 2.50 3.72 13.06
CA ALA A 52 3.91 3.43 13.37
C ALA A 52 4.71 4.71 13.64
N LEU A 53 6.00 4.59 13.98
CA LEU A 53 6.88 5.76 14.03
C LEU A 53 7.11 6.35 12.64
N ILE A 54 7.15 5.50 11.62
CA ILE A 54 7.22 5.88 10.20
C ILE A 54 6.28 4.97 9.41
N VAL A 55 5.41 5.57 8.60
CA VAL A 55 4.55 4.87 7.64
C VAL A 55 4.89 5.38 6.24
N ASP A 56 5.52 4.53 5.43
CA ASP A 56 5.76 4.84 4.01
C ASP A 56 4.70 4.18 3.15
N VAL A 57 4.07 4.94 2.27
CA VAL A 57 3.02 4.45 1.37
C VAL A 57 3.49 4.60 -0.07
N ILE A 58 3.33 3.54 -0.87
CA ILE A 58 3.63 3.56 -2.30
C ILE A 58 2.33 3.39 -3.06
N HIS A 59 1.88 4.46 -3.70
CA HIS A 59 0.68 4.50 -4.53
C HIS A 59 1.04 4.18 -5.97
N THR A 60 0.40 3.15 -6.54
CA THR A 60 0.67 2.68 -7.92
C THR A 60 -0.58 2.55 -8.77
N ASN A 61 -1.76 2.45 -8.13
CA ASN A 61 -3.05 2.30 -8.79
C ASN A 61 -4.19 3.03 -8.04
N SER A 62 -3.89 4.21 -7.51
CA SER A 62 -4.86 5.16 -6.94
C SER A 62 -5.97 5.47 -7.96
N LEU A 63 -7.18 5.77 -7.46
CA LEU A 63 -8.42 6.04 -8.22
C LEU A 63 -9.16 4.81 -8.75
N ILE A 64 -8.57 3.61 -8.71
CA ILE A 64 -9.22 2.38 -9.18
C ILE A 64 -9.31 1.35 -8.06
N LEU A 65 -8.18 0.78 -7.66
CA LEU A 65 -8.12 -0.21 -6.58
C LEU A 65 -7.25 0.25 -5.40
N GLY A 66 -6.29 1.13 -5.65
CA GLY A 66 -5.46 1.76 -4.63
C GLY A 66 -6.16 2.97 -4.00
N SER A 67 -5.81 3.29 -2.76
CA SER A 67 -6.26 4.49 -2.07
C SER A 67 -5.76 5.74 -2.77
N GLU A 68 -6.56 6.81 -2.72
CA GLU A 68 -6.13 8.14 -3.16
C GLU A 68 -5.11 8.78 -2.19
N GLY A 69 -5.11 8.34 -0.92
CA GLY A 69 -4.27 8.90 0.15
C GLY A 69 -4.51 10.39 0.42
N PRO A 70 -3.62 11.05 1.19
CA PRO A 70 -2.45 10.47 1.85
C PRO A 70 -2.83 9.62 3.06
N ASP A 71 -2.15 8.47 3.22
CA ASP A 71 -2.38 7.53 4.34
C ASP A 71 -1.16 7.39 5.27
N GLY A 72 -0.01 7.99 4.90
CA GLY A 72 1.27 7.75 5.54
C GLY A 72 1.94 8.97 6.16
N THR A 73 3.11 8.73 6.75
CA THR A 73 4.10 9.78 7.05
C THR A 73 4.69 10.32 5.74
N PHE A 74 4.94 9.43 4.79
CA PHE A 74 5.42 9.73 3.45
C PHE A 74 4.62 8.94 2.42
N ASP A 75 4.08 9.64 1.41
CA ASP A 75 3.30 9.05 0.32
C ASP A 75 4.04 9.25 -1.01
N PHE A 76 4.40 8.15 -1.65
CA PHE A 76 5.12 8.11 -2.92
C PHE A 76 4.18 7.67 -4.04
N TYR A 77 3.93 8.56 -5.00
CA TYR A 77 3.05 8.29 -6.14
C TYR A 77 3.88 7.90 -7.37
N ALA A 78 4.12 6.59 -7.54
CA ALA A 78 4.94 6.08 -8.62
C ALA A 78 4.29 6.38 -9.99
N ASN A 79 5.03 7.03 -10.89
CA ASN A 79 4.51 7.44 -12.21
C ASN A 79 3.18 8.24 -12.13
N GLY A 80 3.00 9.03 -11.06
CA GLY A 80 1.75 9.77 -10.82
C GLY A 80 0.67 8.99 -10.08
N GLY A 81 0.92 7.74 -9.70
CA GLY A 81 0.12 6.96 -8.75
C GLY A 81 -1.05 6.19 -9.34
N THR A 82 -1.37 6.32 -10.63
CA THR A 82 -2.61 5.80 -11.22
C THR A 82 -2.40 4.66 -12.20
N ALA A 83 -1.43 4.78 -13.10
CA ALA A 83 -1.13 3.77 -14.11
C ALA A 83 0.38 3.59 -14.24
N GLN A 84 0.83 2.34 -14.18
CA GLN A 84 2.24 2.01 -14.26
C GLN A 84 2.62 1.62 -15.70
N PRO A 85 3.81 2.03 -16.19
CA PRO A 85 4.32 1.63 -17.49
C PRO A 85 4.33 0.09 -17.64
N ASN A 86 4.00 -0.39 -18.83
CA ASN A 86 4.00 -1.81 -19.20
C ASN A 86 3.02 -2.73 -18.42
N CYS A 87 2.10 -2.17 -17.63
CA CYS A 87 1.00 -2.96 -17.09
C CYS A 87 -0.10 -3.16 -18.14
N SER A 88 -0.57 -4.41 -18.27
CA SER A 88 -1.69 -4.74 -19.14
C SER A 88 -2.99 -4.18 -18.55
N VAL A 89 -3.80 -3.52 -19.37
CA VAL A 89 -5.11 -3.02 -18.94
C VAL A 89 -6.10 -4.20 -18.93
N HIS A 90 -6.46 -4.68 -17.74
CA HIS A 90 -7.47 -5.70 -17.53
C HIS A 90 -8.77 -5.06 -17.06
N LYS A 91 -9.92 -5.60 -17.48
CA LYS A 91 -11.20 -5.16 -16.95
C LYS A 91 -11.49 -5.86 -15.62
N VAL A 92 -11.46 -5.13 -14.51
CA VAL A 92 -11.92 -5.62 -13.20
C VAL A 92 -13.16 -4.82 -12.81
N ALA A 93 -14.27 -5.51 -12.52
CA ALA A 93 -15.55 -4.87 -12.16
C ALA A 93 -16.03 -3.78 -13.16
N GLY A 94 -15.69 -3.91 -14.46
CA GLY A 94 -16.06 -2.95 -15.50
C GLY A 94 -15.12 -1.74 -15.64
N GLN A 95 -14.11 -1.60 -14.77
CA GLN A 95 -13.07 -0.58 -14.87
C GLN A 95 -11.81 -1.13 -15.56
N ASN A 96 -11.17 -0.29 -16.35
CA ASN A 96 -9.87 -0.58 -16.97
C ASN A 96 -8.78 -0.45 -15.91
N VAL A 97 -8.30 -1.56 -15.38
CA VAL A 97 -7.29 -1.59 -14.33
C VAL A 97 -5.97 -2.07 -14.89
N ALA A 98 -4.90 -1.33 -14.64
CA ALA A 98 -3.54 -1.79 -14.82
C ALA A 98 -3.17 -2.75 -13.67
N VAL A 99 -3.83 -3.91 -13.59
CA VAL A 99 -3.51 -4.92 -12.57
C VAL A 99 -2.41 -5.83 -13.08
N ASP A 100 -1.19 -5.54 -12.67
CA ASP A 100 -0.28 -6.63 -12.35
C ASP A 100 0.25 -6.46 -10.94
N SER A 101 -0.67 -6.46 -9.97
CA SER A 101 -0.37 -6.35 -8.54
C SER A 101 0.66 -7.40 -8.11
N TRP A 102 0.70 -8.56 -8.76
CA TRP A 102 1.71 -9.59 -8.51
C TRP A 102 3.08 -9.24 -9.11
N SER A 103 3.17 -8.71 -10.32
CA SER A 103 4.45 -8.22 -10.87
C SER A 103 4.95 -6.96 -10.18
N VAL A 104 4.07 -6.06 -9.72
CA VAL A 104 4.47 -4.91 -8.89
C VAL A 104 4.95 -5.40 -7.52
N PHE A 105 4.21 -6.30 -6.87
CA PHE A 105 4.62 -6.91 -5.61
C PHE A 105 5.95 -7.64 -5.74
N THR A 106 6.14 -8.49 -6.77
CA THR A 106 7.41 -9.20 -6.99
C THR A 106 8.53 -8.28 -7.48
N SER A 107 8.24 -7.19 -8.19
CA SER A 107 9.25 -6.20 -8.54
C SER A 107 9.72 -5.43 -7.31
N VAL A 108 8.81 -5.02 -6.42
CA VAL A 108 9.14 -4.26 -5.20
C VAL A 108 9.73 -5.18 -4.14
N VAL A 109 9.07 -6.28 -3.80
CA VAL A 109 9.59 -7.28 -2.87
C VAL A 109 10.83 -7.96 -3.42
N GLY A 110 10.90 -8.24 -4.72
CA GLY A 110 12.12 -8.77 -5.36
C GLY A 110 13.27 -7.77 -5.29
N SER A 111 13.04 -6.48 -5.55
CA SER A 111 14.08 -5.45 -5.41
C SER A 111 14.48 -5.21 -3.95
N ILE A 112 13.55 -5.31 -3.00
CA ILE A 112 13.84 -5.20 -1.55
C ILE A 112 14.58 -6.45 -1.06
N LEU A 113 14.17 -7.66 -1.46
CA LEU A 113 14.84 -8.91 -1.10
C LEU A 113 16.22 -8.99 -1.75
N HIS A 114 16.38 -8.56 -2.99
CA HIS A 114 17.69 -8.55 -3.65
C HIS A 114 18.66 -7.59 -2.95
N ASN A 115 18.20 -6.38 -2.58
CA ASN A 115 19.02 -5.44 -1.81
C ASN A 115 19.22 -5.85 -0.34
N ALA A 116 18.30 -6.62 0.26
CA ALA A 116 18.41 -7.11 1.63
C ALA A 116 19.25 -8.39 1.76
N LEU A 117 19.40 -9.17 0.68
CA LEU A 117 20.17 -10.41 0.65
C LEU A 117 21.58 -10.25 0.07
N GLY A 118 21.90 -9.13 -0.58
CA GLY A 118 23.27 -8.80 -0.96
C GLY A 118 23.93 -9.82 -1.90
N GLU A 119 23.26 -10.16 -2.99
CA GLU A 119 23.91 -10.76 -4.17
C GLU A 119 24.04 -9.72 -5.29
#